data_AF-A0A7S0ARI8-F1
#
_entry.id   AF-A0A7S0ARI8-F1
#
_cell.length_a   1.000
_cell.length_b   1.000
_cell.length_c   1.000
_cell.angle_alpha   90.00
_cell.angle_beta   90.00
_cell.angle_gamma   90.00
#
_symmetry.space_group_name_H-M   'P 1'
#
loop_
_entity.id
_entity.type
_entity.pdbx_description
1 polymer ?
#
loop_
_entity_poly.entity_id
_entity_poly.type
_entity_poly.pdbx_seq_one_letter_code
_entity_poly.pdbx_strand_id
1 'polypeptide(L)'
;GYAFRLHRDIAERQEGVLPALEGAASRTTGVLEDLHAASARSFDALKYDIYHQGAAKTPEAVGKIAKRVIDAVAETRGRFLKLSTASAQVVTRDTESEHADPSALVSQALLADMEPLRQGPEEERFVSV
;
A
#
# COMPACT_ATOMS: atom_id res chain seq x y z
N GLY A 1 -17.22 -23.31 -21.12
CA GLY A 1 -17.29 -23.90 -19.76
C GLY A 1 -16.86 -22.86 -18.73
N TYR A 2 -17.15 -23.09 -17.45
CA TYR A 2 -16.79 -22.17 -16.35
C TYR A 2 -15.28 -21.84 -16.32
N ALA A 3 -14.41 -22.85 -16.48
CA ALA A 3 -12.96 -22.65 -16.57
C ALA A 3 -12.54 -21.66 -17.67
N PHE A 4 -13.16 -21.74 -18.86
CA PHE A 4 -12.88 -20.80 -19.95
C PHE A 4 -13.24 -19.34 -19.60
N ARG A 5 -14.32 -19.13 -18.84
CA ARG A 5 -14.71 -17.79 -18.38
C ARG A 5 -13.74 -17.28 -17.32
N LEU A 6 -13.32 -18.13 -16.38
CA LEU A 6 -12.35 -17.77 -15.35
C LEU A 6 -11.00 -17.35 -15.95
N HIS A 7 -10.43 -18.14 -16.87
CA HIS A 7 -9.18 -17.79 -17.53
C HIS A 7 -9.28 -16.48 -18.31
N ARG A 8 -10.40 -16.25 -19.01
CA ARG A 8 -10.63 -15.00 -19.72
C ARG A 8 -10.73 -13.81 -18.76
N ASP A 9 -11.49 -13.95 -17.68
CA ASP A 9 -11.68 -12.87 -16.70
C ASP A 9 -10.37 -12.58 -15.92
N ILE A 10 -9.50 -13.59 -15.71
CA ILE A 10 -8.13 -13.42 -15.18
C ILE A 10 -7.24 -12.69 -16.20
N ALA A 11 -7.26 -13.13 -17.46
CA ALA A 11 -6.46 -12.51 -18.53
C ALA A 11 -6.82 -11.03 -18.72
N GLU A 12 -8.12 -10.70 -18.74
CA GLU A 12 -8.61 -9.31 -18.82
C GLU A 12 -8.14 -8.46 -17.62
N ARG A 13 -8.11 -9.02 -16.41
CA ARG A 13 -7.59 -8.31 -15.22
C ARG A 13 -6.09 -8.09 -15.30
N GLN A 14 -5.33 -9.12 -15.65
CA GLN A 14 -3.86 -9.02 -15.76
C GLN A 14 -3.45 -8.04 -16.87
N GLU A 15 -4.18 -8.02 -17.98
CA GLU A 15 -3.97 -7.08 -19.09
C GLU A 15 -4.20 -5.62 -18.67
N GLY A 16 -5.17 -5.36 -17.78
CA GLY A 16 -5.41 -4.02 -17.24
C GLY A 16 -4.42 -3.58 -16.16
N VAL A 17 -3.83 -4.51 -15.41
CA VAL A 17 -2.95 -4.19 -14.27
C VAL A 17 -1.53 -3.80 -14.72
N LEU A 18 -0.99 -4.41 -15.76
CA LEU A 18 0.36 -4.11 -16.26
C LEU A 18 0.52 -2.64 -16.68
N PRO A 19 -0.34 -2.06 -17.54
CA PRO A 19 -0.28 -0.64 -17.89
C PRO A 19 -0.51 0.29 -16.70
N ALA A 20 -1.33 -0.12 -15.73
CA ALA A 20 -1.54 0.63 -14.50
C ALA A 20 -0.29 0.65 -13.61
N LEU A 21 0.44 -0.48 -13.52
CA LEU A 21 1.71 -0.59 -12.80
C LEU A 21 2.82 0.22 -13.49
N GLU A 22 2.93 0.16 -14.82
CA GLU A 22 3.89 0.97 -15.59
C GLU A 22 3.58 2.47 -15.49
N GLY A 23 2.29 2.83 -15.57
CA GLY A 23 1.82 4.20 -15.35
C GLY A 23 2.06 4.70 -13.93
N ALA A 24 1.91 3.83 -12.92
CA ALA A 24 2.27 4.15 -11.54
C ALA A 24 3.78 4.33 -11.40
N ALA A 25 4.59 3.41 -11.93
CA ALA A 25 6.05 3.47 -11.86
C ALA A 25 6.60 4.77 -12.46
N SER A 26 6.18 5.12 -13.68
CA SER A 26 6.63 6.35 -14.35
C SER A 26 6.32 7.64 -13.57
N ARG A 27 5.19 7.68 -12.83
CA ARG A 27 4.81 8.83 -12.00
C ARG A 27 5.42 8.81 -10.60
N THR A 28 5.72 7.63 -10.07
CA THR A 28 6.22 7.47 -8.70
C THR A 28 7.73 7.54 -8.57
N THR A 29 8.50 7.26 -9.64
CA THR A 29 9.96 7.36 -9.60
C THR A 29 10.42 8.75 -9.15
N GLY A 30 9.91 9.83 -9.76
CA GLY A 30 10.26 11.19 -9.37
C GLY A 30 9.87 11.52 -7.92
N VAL A 31 8.68 11.08 -7.49
CA VAL A 31 8.20 11.30 -6.12
C VAL A 31 9.09 10.57 -5.10
N LEU A 32 9.45 9.32 -5.37
CA LEU A 32 10.29 8.54 -4.45
C LEU A 32 11.74 9.07 -4.40
N GLU A 33 12.27 9.55 -5.52
CA GLU A 33 13.57 10.24 -5.58
C GLU A 33 13.56 11.55 -4.77
N ASP A 34 12.51 12.37 -4.94
CA ASP A 34 12.34 13.61 -4.20
C ASP A 34 12.20 13.37 -2.69
N LEU A 35 11.41 12.36 -2.31
CA LEU A 35 11.27 11.93 -0.92
C LEU A 35 12.60 11.43 -0.35
N HIS A 36 13.39 10.68 -1.12
CA HIS A 36 14.71 10.23 -0.70
C HIS A 36 15.64 11.43 -0.46
N ALA A 37 15.68 12.39 -1.39
CA ALA A 37 16.51 13.59 -1.27
C ALA A 37 16.06 14.49 -0.10
N ALA A 38 14.76 14.62 0.14
CA ALA A 38 14.22 15.37 1.28
C ALA A 38 14.61 14.73 2.63
N SER A 39 14.53 13.40 2.72
CA SER A 39 14.97 12.64 3.90
C SER A 39 16.47 12.84 4.15
N ALA A 40 17.30 12.65 3.12
CA ALA A 40 18.75 12.81 3.22
C ALA A 40 19.15 14.20 3.75
N ARG A 41 18.59 15.27 3.17
CA ARG A 41 18.84 16.65 3.62
C ARG A 41 18.38 16.90 5.05
N SER A 42 17.24 16.32 5.45
CA SER A 42 16.72 16.46 6.81
C SER A 42 17.62 15.74 7.82
N PHE A 43 18.15 14.56 7.46
CA PHE A 43 19.15 13.88 8.28
C PHE A 43 20.47 14.64 8.34
N ASP A 44 20.91 15.26 7.26
CA ASP A 44 22.15 16.05 7.27
C ASP A 44 22.07 17.25 8.22
N ALA A 45 20.90 17.91 8.28
CA ALA A 45 20.65 18.97 9.26
C ALA A 45 20.79 18.46 10.72
N LEU A 46 20.41 17.21 10.99
CA LEU A 46 20.54 16.60 12.32
C LEU A 46 21.93 16.03 12.60
N LYS A 47 22.63 15.54 11.57
CA LYS A 47 23.99 15.00 11.67
C LYS A 47 25.01 16.05 12.10
N TYR A 48 24.76 17.32 11.76
CA TYR A 48 25.65 18.41 12.16
C TYR A 48 25.97 18.37 13.67
N ASP A 49 24.96 18.15 14.51
CA ASP A 49 25.10 18.09 15.97
C ASP A 49 25.88 16.87 16.49
N ILE A 50 25.95 15.81 15.69
CA ILE A 50 26.63 14.55 16.01
C ILE A 50 28.12 14.67 15.64
N TYR A 51 28.43 15.23 14.48
CA TYR A 51 29.80 15.27 13.96
C TYR A 51 30.61 16.50 14.41
N HIS A 52 29.96 17.61 14.80
CA HIS A 52 30.64 18.83 15.20
C HIS A 52 30.56 19.04 16.72
N GLN A 53 31.30 18.22 17.46
CA GLN A 53 31.41 18.37 18.91
C GLN A 53 32.10 19.69 19.27
N GLY A 54 31.47 20.49 20.14
CA GLY A 54 31.97 21.80 20.57
C GLY A 54 31.55 22.99 19.68
N ALA A 55 30.88 22.74 18.55
CA ALA A 55 30.28 23.80 17.74
C ALA A 55 28.91 24.25 18.29
N ALA A 56 28.43 25.41 17.83
CA ALA A 56 27.07 25.86 18.13
C ALA A 56 26.05 24.82 17.65
N LYS A 57 25.15 24.40 18.54
CA LYS A 57 24.12 23.39 18.22
C LYS A 57 23.11 23.92 17.21
N THR A 58 22.56 23.01 16.43
CA THR A 58 21.43 23.29 15.54
C THR A 58 20.28 23.89 16.35
N PRO A 59 19.69 25.02 15.92
CA PRO A 59 18.55 25.60 16.61
C PRO A 59 17.41 24.58 16.76
N GLU A 60 16.79 24.52 17.93
CA GLU A 60 15.76 23.52 18.25
C GLU A 60 14.60 23.52 17.23
N ALA A 61 14.22 24.71 16.75
CA ALA A 61 13.20 24.86 15.71
C ALA A 61 13.57 24.13 14.41
N VAL A 62 14.83 24.19 14.00
CA VAL A 62 15.33 23.51 12.79
C VAL A 62 15.33 21.99 12.99
N GLY A 63 15.79 21.52 14.15
CA GLY A 63 15.76 20.09 14.49
C GLY A 63 14.34 19.52 14.52
N LYS A 64 13.37 20.28 15.02
CA LYS A 64 11.94 19.92 15.00
C LYS A 64 11.38 19.85 13.58
N ILE A 65 11.73 20.80 12.73
CA ILE A 65 11.31 20.81 11.31
C ILE A 65 11.89 19.59 10.58
N ALA A 66 13.19 19.33 10.72
CA ALA A 66 13.85 18.19 10.08
C ALA A 66 13.19 16.85 10.47
N LYS A 67 12.89 16.66 11.76
CA LYS A 67 12.17 15.46 12.24
C LYS A 67 10.78 15.32 11.60
N ARG A 68 10.00 16.41 11.55
CA ARG A 68 8.67 16.39 10.91
C ARG A 68 8.74 16.05 9.42
N VAL A 69 9.75 16.54 8.71
CA VAL A 69 9.97 16.21 7.30
C VAL A 69 10.31 14.72 7.15
N ILE A 70 11.17 14.17 8.01
CA ILE A 70 11.49 12.73 8.00
C ILE A 70 10.22 11.89 8.20
N ASP A 71 9.38 12.24 9.18
CA ASP A 71 8.13 11.52 9.45
C ASP A 71 7.16 11.59 8.26
N ALA A 72 6.97 12.78 7.69
CA ALA A 72 6.12 12.99 6.52
C ALA A 72 6.63 12.22 5.29
N VAL A 73 7.94 12.14 5.11
CA VAL A 73 8.55 11.35 4.04
C VAL A 73 8.28 9.85 4.25
N ALA A 74 8.49 9.35 5.47
CA ALA A 74 8.27 7.95 5.79
C ALA A 74 6.81 7.53 5.55
N GLU A 75 5.86 8.34 6.00
CA GLU A 75 4.44 8.11 5.79
C GLU A 75 4.08 8.13 4.30
N THR A 76 4.53 9.16 3.58
CA THR A 76 4.22 9.33 2.15
C THR A 76 4.78 8.19 1.32
N ARG A 77 6.05 7.80 1.55
CA ARG A 77 6.69 6.65 0.91
C ARG A 77 5.89 5.37 1.17
N GLY A 78 5.46 5.15 2.42
CA GLY A 78 4.66 3.99 2.79
C GLY A 78 3.32 3.93 2.04
N ARG A 79 2.61 5.07 1.94
CA ARG A 79 1.35 5.16 1.19
C ARG A 79 1.55 4.86 -0.31
N PHE A 80 2.61 5.40 -0.92
CA PHE A 80 2.93 5.16 -2.32
C PHE A 80 3.34 3.72 -2.62
N LEU A 81 4.16 3.12 -1.76
CA LEU A 81 4.55 1.72 -1.91
C LEU A 81 3.36 0.78 -1.73
N LYS A 82 2.44 1.06 -0.78
CA LYS A 82 1.22 0.28 -0.58
C LYS A 82 0.38 0.17 -1.86
N LEU A 83 0.23 1.27 -2.60
CA LEU A 83 -0.51 1.28 -3.86
C LEU A 83 0.09 0.30 -4.89
N SER A 84 1.41 0.35 -5.06
CA SER A 84 2.12 -0.52 -6.01
C SER A 84 2.08 -2.00 -5.57
N THR A 85 2.25 -2.25 -4.27
CA THR A 85 2.20 -3.62 -3.73
C THR A 85 0.80 -4.23 -3.82
N ALA A 86 -0.27 -3.44 -3.67
CA ALA A 86 -1.63 -3.94 -3.77
C ALA A 86 -1.94 -4.45 -5.18
N SER A 87 -1.52 -3.72 -6.22
CA SER A 87 -1.65 -4.16 -7.61
C SER A 87 -0.81 -5.41 -7.90
N ALA A 88 0.42 -5.50 -7.38
CA ALA A 88 1.23 -6.71 -7.52
C ALA A 88 0.60 -7.94 -6.82
N GLN A 89 -0.01 -7.75 -5.64
CA GLN A 89 -0.71 -8.82 -4.91
C GLN A 89 -1.93 -9.35 -5.68
N VAL A 90 -2.64 -8.50 -6.44
CA VAL A 90 -3.74 -8.93 -7.31
C VAL A 90 -3.22 -9.86 -8.40
N VAL A 91 -2.12 -9.49 -9.06
CA VAL A 91 -1.50 -10.36 -10.08
C VAL A 91 -1.07 -11.69 -9.48
N THR A 92 -0.38 -11.68 -8.33
CA THR A 92 0.01 -12.93 -7.63
C THR A 92 -1.20 -13.81 -7.33
N ARG A 93 -2.30 -13.23 -6.82
CA ARG A 93 -3.53 -13.97 -6.51
C ARG A 93 -4.20 -14.54 -7.76
N ASP A 94 -4.22 -13.79 -8.85
CA ASP A 94 -4.77 -14.25 -10.12
C ASP A 94 -3.95 -15.44 -10.67
N THR A 95 -2.61 -15.39 -10.58
CA THR A 95 -1.74 -16.50 -11.00
C THR A 95 -1.90 -17.74 -10.13
N GLU A 96 -2.02 -17.57 -8.80
CA GLU A 96 -2.30 -18.67 -7.87
C GLU A 96 -3.66 -19.30 -8.15
N SER A 97 -4.67 -18.48 -8.48
CA SER A 97 -6.01 -18.95 -8.80
C SER A 97 -6.05 -19.72 -10.13
N GLU A 98 -5.20 -19.39 -11.08
CA GLU A 98 -5.09 -20.13 -12.35
C GLU A 98 -4.52 -21.54 -12.18
N HIS A 99 -3.70 -21.76 -11.14
CA HIS A 99 -3.03 -23.03 -10.86
C HIS A 99 -3.77 -23.88 -9.81
N ALA A 100 -4.86 -23.37 -9.24
CA ALA A 100 -5.63 -24.06 -8.21
C ALA A 100 -6.61 -25.08 -8.80
N ASP A 101 -6.80 -26.19 -8.09
CA ASP A 101 -7.75 -27.23 -8.46
C ASP A 101 -9.17 -26.63 -8.59
N PRO A 102 -9.92 -26.88 -9.68
CA PRO A 102 -11.21 -26.23 -9.92
C PRO A 102 -12.23 -26.39 -8.78
N SER A 103 -12.15 -27.52 -8.06
CA SER A 103 -12.98 -27.81 -6.88
C SER A 103 -12.64 -26.94 -5.67
N ALA A 104 -11.37 -26.58 -5.48
CA ALA A 104 -10.90 -25.69 -4.42
C ALA A 104 -11.33 -24.25 -4.68
N LEU A 105 -11.29 -23.79 -5.95
CA LEU A 105 -11.72 -22.46 -6.35
C LEU A 105 -13.23 -22.27 -6.22
N VAL A 106 -14.03 -23.26 -6.63
CA VAL A 106 -15.48 -23.25 -6.43
C VAL A 106 -15.81 -23.22 -4.94
N SER A 107 -15.10 -24.01 -4.13
CA SER A 107 -15.30 -24.04 -2.68
C SER A 107 -14.96 -22.68 -2.03
N GLN A 108 -13.87 -22.03 -2.44
CA GLN A 108 -13.51 -20.69 -1.95
C GLN A 108 -14.46 -19.60 -2.43
N ALA A 109 -14.91 -19.64 -3.68
CA ALA A 109 -15.88 -18.68 -4.21
C ALA A 109 -17.23 -18.80 -3.50
N LEU A 110 -17.70 -20.03 -3.25
CA LEU A 110 -18.90 -20.28 -2.46
C LEU A 110 -18.74 -19.83 -1.00
N LEU A 111 -17.56 -20.00 -0.40
CA LEU A 111 -17.29 -19.51 0.95
C LEU A 111 -17.32 -17.98 1.02
N ALA A 112 -16.67 -17.31 0.06
CA ALA A 112 -16.62 -15.85 -0.01
C ALA A 112 -18.00 -15.22 -0.25
N ASP A 113 -18.87 -15.90 -1.01
CA ASP A 113 -20.26 -15.51 -1.24
C ASP A 113 -21.15 -15.72 0.00
N MET A 114 -20.73 -16.57 0.94
CA MET A 114 -21.41 -16.79 2.24
C MET A 114 -20.92 -15.87 3.37
N GLU A 115 -19.82 -15.12 3.18
CA GLU A 115 -19.28 -14.18 4.15
C GLU A 115 -20.17 -12.93 4.45
N PRO A 116 -21.12 -12.46 3.60
CA PRO A 116 -21.95 -11.29 3.96
C PRO A 116 -23.07 -11.59 4.97
N LEU A 117 -23.23 -12.83 5.46
CA LEU A 117 -24.30 -13.20 6.39
C LEU A 117 -23.90 -13.22 7.88
N ARG A 118 -22.68 -12.80 8.21
CA ARG A 118 -22.16 -12.86 9.60
C ARG A 118 -22.19 -11.52 10.35
N GLN A 119 -22.95 -10.53 9.87
CA GLN A 119 -23.40 -9.40 10.70
C GLN A 119 -24.86 -9.63 11.08
N GLY A 120 -25.07 -10.31 12.22
CA GLY A 120 -26.37 -10.39 12.86
C GLY A 120 -26.82 -9.00 13.36
N PRO A 121 -28.13 -8.76 13.50
CA PRO A 121 -28.66 -7.44 13.87
C PRO A 121 -28.23 -7.09 15.31
N GLU A 122 -27.51 -5.98 15.47
CA GLU A 122 -27.32 -5.40 16.80
C GLU A 122 -28.64 -4.78 17.30
N GLU A 123 -29.01 -5.25 18.48
CA GLU A 123 -30.02 -4.80 19.44
C GLU A 123 -30.72 -3.46 19.16
N GLU A 124 -32.04 -3.55 18.92
CA GLU A 124 -32.97 -2.44 19.15
C GLU A 124 -32.91 -2.01 20.62
N ARG A 125 -32.24 -0.88 20.89
CA ARG A 125 -32.41 -0.16 22.15
C ARG A 125 -33.82 0.41 22.21
N PHE A 126 -34.67 -0.24 22.99
CA PHE A 126 -35.92 0.29 23.52
C PHE A 126 -35.65 1.61 24.25
N VAL A 127 -36.15 2.72 23.71
CA VAL A 127 -36.35 3.97 24.45
C VAL A 127 -37.85 4.07 24.72
N SER A 128 -38.27 3.76 25.94
CA SER A 128 -39.58 4.17 26.45
C SER A 128 -39.42 5.47 27.22
N VAL A 129 -40.26 6.43 26.83
CA VAL A 129 -40.56 7.72 27.45
C VAL A 129 -40.94 7.58 28.92
#